data_AF-A0AAE0TXE3-F1
#
_entry.id   AF-A0AAE0TXE3-F1
#
_cell.length_a   1.000
_cell.length_b   1.000
_cell.length_c   1.000
_cell.angle_alpha   90.00
_cell.angle_beta   90.00
_cell.angle_gamma   90.00
#
_symmetry.space_group_name_H-M   'P 1'
#
loop_
_entity.id
_entity.type
_entity.pdbx_description
1 polymer ?
#
loop_
_entity_poly.entity_id
_entity_poly.type
_entity_poly.pdbx_seq_one_letter_code
_entity_poly.pdbx_strand_id
1 'polypeptide(L)'
;MTETNSFAQAQRRLAARRQAREAEAAARIAAQRSESQLRARIASTQSPLLRRLGSSTLSLWDSISSREGTRPAFRVGQVDAELLDEELVELLRGQVGDALRYFGGTGATNTNLKDEWSAELSLALRAVLFKLTVWDHDATYGAALQNLKYTDARRDGSVLAAPTRWQKSMYGLVTVGGKYLWAKWEDWLLDQDDGLDDPSPRVQRLSRLTSTLSTVHAAAALASFLVFLLHGRYRTLLDRVLRMRLAPPTSQVSREVSFEYLNRQLVWHAFTEFLLFVLPLVGINRWRRWLTRTWRKTKQMVSAGGGGDEGGSDEKKGEYAFLPERTCAICYQDQNSAVSENDILAATASSSAAGVVGSAQTDVTNPYETMPCGCVYCFVCLATRIEREEGDGWPCLRCGEVVKECKPWAGDVLEPPAKSPTTKTVVFADDVKPASDDDDAGVDSSRVLVERFDRGSIEELGPLPEELPDQSTGSSGSDSEDYETEECELGGDIDL
;
A
#
# COMPACT_ATOMS: atom_id res chain seq x y z
N MET A 1 -10.12 -48.85 12.24
CA MET A 1 -10.01 -48.70 13.72
C MET A 1 -9.63 -47.27 14.16
N THR A 2 -9.43 -46.32 13.24
CA THR A 2 -9.02 -44.93 13.56
C THR A 2 -10.21 -44.00 13.83
N GLU A 3 -11.27 -44.09 13.02
CA GLU A 3 -12.47 -43.21 13.06
C GLU A 3 -13.15 -43.14 14.43
N THR A 4 -13.20 -44.25 15.17
CA THR A 4 -13.83 -44.34 16.49
C THR A 4 -13.17 -43.43 17.52
N ASN A 5 -11.87 -43.14 17.37
CA ASN A 5 -11.16 -42.21 18.26
C ASN A 5 -11.50 -40.75 17.93
N SER A 6 -11.60 -40.39 16.64
CA SER A 6 -12.03 -39.05 16.20
C SER A 6 -13.41 -38.71 16.74
N PHE A 7 -14.40 -39.60 16.55
CA PHE A 7 -15.76 -39.37 17.04
C PHE A 7 -15.82 -39.27 18.58
N ALA A 8 -15.10 -40.12 19.31
CA ALA A 8 -15.01 -40.04 20.77
C ALA A 8 -14.33 -38.73 21.26
N GLN A 9 -13.32 -38.24 20.54
CA GLN A 9 -12.64 -36.97 20.84
C GLN A 9 -13.54 -35.77 20.53
N ALA A 10 -14.31 -35.81 19.44
CA ALA A 10 -15.34 -34.82 19.12
C ALA A 10 -16.46 -34.78 20.18
N GLN A 11 -16.94 -35.95 20.64
CA GLN A 11 -17.90 -36.04 21.75
C GLN A 11 -17.32 -35.46 23.05
N ARG A 12 -16.05 -35.72 23.38
CA ARG A 12 -15.37 -35.10 24.54
C ARG A 12 -15.27 -33.58 24.40
N ARG A 13 -14.88 -33.06 23.23
CA ARG A 13 -14.87 -31.61 22.91
C ARG A 13 -16.27 -30.99 23.08
N LEU A 14 -17.34 -31.69 22.67
CA LEU A 14 -18.74 -31.25 22.87
C LEU A 14 -19.21 -31.31 24.33
N ALA A 15 -18.83 -32.35 25.08
CA ALA A 15 -19.16 -32.49 26.51
C ALA A 15 -18.50 -31.38 27.34
N ALA A 16 -17.21 -31.10 27.13
CA ALA A 16 -16.52 -29.97 27.75
C ALA A 16 -17.19 -28.62 27.41
N ARG A 17 -17.61 -28.43 26.15
CA ARG A 17 -18.40 -27.26 25.72
C ARG A 17 -19.83 -27.21 26.31
N ARG A 18 -20.36 -28.27 26.91
CA ARG A 18 -21.62 -28.24 27.70
C ARG A 18 -21.31 -27.87 29.16
N GLN A 19 -20.39 -28.59 29.79
CA GLN A 19 -19.95 -28.32 31.17
C GLN A 19 -19.46 -26.88 31.38
N ALA A 20 -18.71 -26.31 30.42
CA ALA A 20 -18.29 -24.91 30.48
C ALA A 20 -19.47 -23.92 30.43
N ARG A 21 -20.52 -24.21 29.64
CA ARG A 21 -21.75 -23.38 29.59
C ARG A 21 -22.60 -23.53 30.85
N GLU A 22 -22.66 -24.73 31.42
CA GLU A 22 -23.34 -25.00 32.69
C GLU A 22 -22.63 -24.31 33.86
N ALA A 23 -21.29 -24.33 33.88
CA ALA A 23 -20.47 -23.59 34.84
C ALA A 23 -20.62 -22.06 34.67
N GLU A 24 -20.60 -21.54 33.45
CA GLU A 24 -20.91 -20.11 33.19
C GLU A 24 -22.33 -19.75 33.67
N ALA A 25 -23.33 -20.57 33.40
CA ALA A 25 -24.71 -20.32 33.83
C ALA A 25 -24.84 -20.36 35.36
N ALA A 26 -24.22 -21.33 36.03
CA ALA A 26 -24.16 -21.41 37.49
C ALA A 26 -23.45 -20.19 38.11
N ALA A 27 -22.34 -19.73 37.50
CA ALA A 27 -21.61 -18.53 37.94
C ALA A 27 -22.46 -17.26 37.78
N ARG A 28 -23.20 -17.11 36.68
CA ARG A 28 -24.14 -15.97 36.49
C ARG A 28 -25.26 -15.99 37.53
N ILE A 29 -25.84 -17.16 37.81
CA ILE A 29 -26.87 -17.33 38.86
C ILE A 29 -26.29 -17.03 40.26
N ALA A 30 -25.03 -17.39 40.52
CA ALA A 30 -24.34 -17.05 41.77
C ALA A 30 -24.07 -15.54 41.91
N ALA A 31 -23.67 -14.86 40.84
CA ALA A 31 -23.49 -13.40 40.80
C ALA A 31 -24.83 -12.67 41.06
N GLN A 32 -25.89 -13.02 40.33
CA GLN A 32 -27.23 -12.46 40.55
C GLN A 32 -27.74 -12.69 41.98
N ARG A 33 -27.42 -13.84 42.59
CA ARG A 33 -27.72 -14.11 44.00
C ARG A 33 -26.92 -13.19 44.94
N SER A 34 -25.63 -12.95 44.72
CA SER A 34 -24.84 -12.05 45.56
C SER A 34 -25.30 -10.59 45.44
N GLU A 35 -25.61 -10.12 44.23
CA GLU A 35 -26.23 -8.82 43.97
C GLU A 35 -27.57 -8.67 44.70
N SER A 36 -28.42 -9.71 44.68
CA SER A 36 -29.71 -9.71 45.40
C SER A 36 -29.53 -9.63 46.92
N GLN A 37 -28.47 -10.24 47.47
CA GLN A 37 -28.14 -10.17 48.91
C GLN A 37 -27.61 -8.78 49.30
N LEU A 38 -26.81 -8.14 48.44
CA LEU A 38 -26.36 -6.75 48.65
C LEU A 38 -27.57 -5.78 48.60
N ARG A 39 -28.45 -5.94 47.61
CA ARG A 39 -29.74 -5.21 47.52
C ARG A 39 -30.59 -5.40 48.79
N ALA A 40 -30.73 -6.63 49.29
CA ALA A 40 -31.48 -6.92 50.50
C ALA A 40 -30.88 -6.26 51.75
N ARG A 41 -29.55 -6.33 51.94
CA ARG A 41 -28.85 -5.66 53.03
C ARG A 41 -29.07 -4.14 52.99
N ILE A 42 -28.94 -3.52 51.81
CA ILE A 42 -29.11 -2.07 51.66
C ILE A 42 -30.59 -1.65 51.82
N ALA A 43 -31.54 -2.46 51.35
CA ALA A 43 -32.96 -2.28 51.61
C ALA A 43 -33.35 -2.45 53.10
N SER A 44 -32.51 -3.08 53.92
CA SER A 44 -32.69 -3.23 55.37
C SER A 44 -32.05 -2.10 56.21
N THR A 45 -31.34 -1.16 55.58
CA THR A 45 -30.75 -0.01 56.31
C THR A 45 -31.82 0.90 56.90
N GLN A 46 -31.62 1.32 58.16
CA GLN A 46 -32.64 2.06 58.92
C GLN A 46 -32.80 3.53 58.48
N SER A 47 -31.84 4.10 57.75
CA SER A 47 -31.87 5.52 57.36
C SER A 47 -32.57 5.72 56.00
N PRO A 48 -33.68 6.49 55.95
CA PRO A 48 -34.51 6.60 54.74
C PRO A 48 -33.77 7.29 53.58
N LEU A 49 -32.81 8.17 53.86
CA LEU A 49 -31.99 8.83 52.85
C LEU A 49 -31.03 7.85 52.17
N LEU A 50 -30.31 7.00 52.93
CA LEU A 50 -29.44 5.97 52.33
C LEU A 50 -30.26 4.92 51.60
N ARG A 51 -31.45 4.58 52.09
CA ARG A 51 -32.37 3.65 51.41
C ARG A 51 -32.82 4.22 50.05
N ARG A 52 -33.17 5.49 49.96
CA ARG A 52 -33.68 6.14 48.73
C ARG A 52 -32.58 6.50 47.73
N LEU A 53 -31.45 7.03 48.22
CA LEU A 53 -30.29 7.33 47.36
C LEU A 53 -29.59 6.03 46.94
N GLY A 54 -29.28 5.14 47.89
CA GLY A 54 -28.57 3.89 47.61
C GLY A 54 -29.32 2.96 46.66
N SER A 55 -30.65 2.81 46.80
CA SER A 55 -31.41 1.99 45.84
C SER A 55 -31.45 2.57 44.43
N SER A 56 -31.54 3.90 44.28
CA SER A 56 -31.54 4.56 42.97
C SER A 56 -30.15 4.59 42.34
N THR A 57 -29.11 5.00 43.07
CA THR A 57 -27.73 4.99 42.56
C THR A 57 -27.23 3.59 42.25
N LEU A 58 -27.60 2.56 43.03
CA LEU A 58 -27.26 1.17 42.69
C LEU A 58 -28.10 0.61 41.55
N SER A 59 -29.36 1.01 41.37
CA SER A 59 -30.12 0.60 40.17
C SER A 59 -29.51 1.18 38.89
N LEU A 60 -29.02 2.43 38.95
CA LEU A 60 -28.31 3.08 37.86
C LEU A 60 -26.93 2.45 37.65
N TRP A 61 -26.13 2.31 38.71
CA TRP A 61 -24.80 1.70 38.66
C TRP A 61 -24.86 0.27 38.12
N ASP A 62 -25.79 -0.56 38.56
CA ASP A 62 -25.95 -1.93 38.07
C ASP A 62 -26.42 -1.98 36.61
N SER A 63 -27.25 -1.02 36.19
CA SER A 63 -27.58 -0.80 34.76
C SER A 63 -26.43 -0.18 33.94
N ILE A 64 -25.31 0.17 34.58
CA ILE A 64 -24.08 0.71 33.98
C ILE A 64 -22.91 -0.31 34.09
N SER A 65 -22.97 -1.26 35.04
CA SER A 65 -21.95 -2.28 35.29
C SER A 65 -22.33 -3.69 34.81
N SER A 66 -23.59 -3.92 34.41
CA SER A 66 -24.01 -5.19 33.80
C SER A 66 -23.35 -5.39 32.43
N ARG A 67 -22.40 -6.33 32.36
CA ARG A 67 -21.53 -6.56 31.19
C ARG A 67 -22.17 -7.50 30.16
N GLU A 68 -23.49 -7.67 30.21
CA GLU A 68 -24.40 -8.32 29.24
C GLU A 68 -24.54 -7.56 27.90
N GLY A 69 -23.81 -6.47 27.70
CA GLY A 69 -23.47 -5.99 26.36
C GLY A 69 -22.62 -7.03 25.61
N THR A 70 -22.75 -7.11 24.29
CA THR A 70 -21.91 -8.00 23.47
C THR A 70 -20.43 -7.79 23.76
N ARG A 71 -19.65 -8.89 23.88
CA ARG A 71 -18.22 -8.89 24.22
C ARG A 71 -17.48 -7.73 23.52
N PRO A 72 -16.61 -6.98 24.23
CA PRO A 72 -16.27 -5.59 23.89
C PRO A 72 -15.63 -5.36 22.51
N ALA A 73 -15.13 -6.41 21.84
CA ALA A 73 -14.53 -6.35 20.50
C ALA A 73 -15.44 -5.72 19.42
N PHE A 74 -16.77 -5.90 19.50
CA PHE A 74 -17.68 -5.49 18.41
C PHE A 74 -18.17 -4.03 18.46
N ARG A 75 -17.66 -3.19 19.38
CA ARG A 75 -18.10 -1.78 19.49
C ARG A 75 -17.65 -0.94 18.31
N VAL A 76 -16.42 -1.13 17.84
CA VAL A 76 -15.87 -0.42 16.68
C VAL A 76 -16.69 -0.77 15.43
N GLY A 77 -16.87 -2.07 15.14
CA GLY A 77 -17.65 -2.54 13.99
C GLY A 77 -19.10 -2.03 13.94
N GLN A 78 -19.73 -1.74 15.08
CA GLN A 78 -21.07 -1.12 15.13
C GLN A 78 -21.09 0.36 14.72
N VAL A 79 -19.98 1.08 14.88
CA VAL A 79 -19.83 2.49 14.46
C VAL A 79 -19.26 2.57 13.04
N ASP A 80 -18.28 1.72 12.72
CA ASP A 80 -17.70 1.50 11.39
C ASP A 80 -18.82 1.17 10.38
N ALA A 81 -19.79 0.32 10.77
CA ALA A 81 -21.00 0.05 10.00
C ALA A 81 -21.86 1.30 9.70
N GLU A 82 -22.04 2.20 10.67
CA GLU A 82 -22.85 3.42 10.51
C GLU A 82 -22.15 4.46 9.63
N LEU A 83 -20.83 4.62 9.77
CA LEU A 83 -20.02 5.46 8.89
C LEU A 83 -20.09 4.98 7.44
N LEU A 84 -19.88 3.69 7.20
CA LEU A 84 -19.97 3.07 5.87
C LEU A 84 -21.38 3.19 5.25
N ASP A 85 -22.45 3.16 6.05
CA ASP A 85 -23.82 3.37 5.58
C ASP A 85 -24.08 4.83 5.17
N GLU A 86 -23.46 5.81 5.82
CA GLU A 86 -23.58 7.23 5.45
C GLU A 86 -22.72 7.58 4.23
N GLU A 87 -21.46 7.11 4.20
CA GLU A 87 -20.54 7.24 3.05
C GLU A 87 -21.13 6.62 1.78
N LEU A 88 -21.74 5.43 1.87
CA LEU A 88 -22.42 4.79 0.73
C LEU A 88 -23.53 5.69 0.16
N VAL A 89 -24.35 6.30 1.02
CA VAL A 89 -25.45 7.17 0.57
C VAL A 89 -24.91 8.45 -0.07
N GLU A 90 -23.82 9.01 0.45
CA GLU A 90 -23.17 10.20 -0.14
C GLU A 90 -22.55 9.88 -1.51
N LEU A 91 -21.79 8.78 -1.62
CA LEU A 91 -21.22 8.30 -2.88
C LEU A 91 -22.31 8.03 -3.94
N LEU A 92 -23.40 7.37 -3.57
CA LEU A 92 -24.53 7.12 -4.48
C LEU A 92 -25.28 8.41 -4.85
N ARG A 93 -25.47 9.36 -3.92
CA ARG A 93 -26.05 10.68 -4.22
C ARG A 93 -25.17 11.46 -5.20
N GLY A 94 -23.85 11.40 -5.03
CA GLY A 94 -22.87 11.96 -5.96
C GLY A 94 -22.97 11.33 -7.35
N GLN A 95 -22.80 10.02 -7.44
CA GLN A 95 -22.83 9.26 -8.70
C GLN A 95 -24.15 9.40 -9.46
N VAL A 96 -25.30 9.25 -8.80
CA VAL A 96 -26.61 9.41 -9.46
C VAL A 96 -26.86 10.88 -9.82
N GLY A 97 -26.47 11.82 -8.95
CA GLY A 97 -26.52 13.25 -9.24
C GLY A 97 -25.58 13.70 -10.36
N ASP A 98 -24.63 12.86 -10.79
CA ASP A 98 -23.76 13.10 -11.95
C ASP A 98 -24.23 12.34 -13.19
N ALA A 99 -24.76 11.12 -13.04
CA ALA A 99 -25.49 10.43 -14.10
C ALA A 99 -26.68 11.29 -14.60
N LEU A 100 -27.41 11.94 -13.69
CA LEU A 100 -28.54 12.81 -14.02
C LEU A 100 -28.13 14.02 -14.89
N ARG A 101 -26.87 14.49 -14.80
CA ARG A 101 -26.34 15.56 -15.68
C ARG A 101 -26.26 15.12 -17.15
N TYR A 102 -26.14 13.82 -17.43
CA TYR A 102 -26.10 13.28 -18.78
C TYR A 102 -27.50 12.93 -19.32
N PHE A 103 -28.43 12.52 -18.46
CA PHE A 103 -29.83 12.27 -18.86
C PHE A 103 -30.65 13.58 -18.99
N GLY A 104 -30.34 14.61 -18.21
CA GLY A 104 -30.92 15.96 -18.31
C GLY A 104 -30.33 16.76 -19.47
N GLY A 105 -30.61 16.34 -20.71
CA GLY A 105 -29.92 16.82 -21.91
C GLY A 105 -30.06 18.33 -22.23
N THR A 106 -28.98 18.87 -22.81
CA THR A 106 -28.96 20.10 -23.64
C THR A 106 -29.66 21.35 -23.07
N GLY A 107 -29.14 21.91 -21.97
CA GLY A 107 -29.53 23.24 -21.51
C GLY A 107 -28.66 23.75 -20.36
N ALA A 108 -28.25 25.02 -20.39
CA ALA A 108 -27.41 25.66 -19.36
C ALA A 108 -28.20 26.05 -18.08
N THR A 109 -29.31 25.35 -17.82
CA THR A 109 -30.33 25.68 -16.79
C THR A 109 -30.49 24.58 -15.73
N ASN A 110 -29.83 23.44 -15.89
CA ASN A 110 -30.10 22.22 -15.12
C ASN A 110 -29.29 22.09 -13.81
N THR A 111 -28.57 23.14 -13.39
CA THR A 111 -27.87 23.15 -12.08
C THR A 111 -28.86 23.12 -10.92
N ASN A 112 -29.89 23.96 -10.98
CA ASN A 112 -30.86 24.13 -9.89
C ASN A 112 -31.62 22.82 -9.61
N LEU A 113 -32.00 22.08 -10.68
CA LEU A 113 -32.66 20.78 -10.55
C LEU A 113 -31.86 19.75 -9.73
N LYS A 114 -30.52 19.81 -9.72
CA LYS A 114 -29.71 18.88 -8.91
C LYS A 114 -29.90 19.14 -7.42
N ASP A 115 -30.05 20.40 -7.03
CA ASP A 115 -30.19 20.81 -5.63
C ASP A 115 -31.66 20.71 -5.18
N GLU A 116 -32.61 21.18 -6.00
CA GLU A 116 -34.06 21.07 -5.78
C GLU A 116 -34.53 19.63 -5.55
N TRP A 117 -34.03 18.68 -6.35
CA TRP A 117 -34.35 17.24 -6.21
C TRP A 117 -33.40 16.50 -5.27
N SER A 118 -32.47 17.19 -4.59
CA SER A 118 -31.41 16.51 -3.84
C SER A 118 -31.92 15.79 -2.59
N ALA A 119 -33.03 16.26 -2.00
CA ALA A 119 -33.71 15.63 -0.88
C ALA A 119 -34.53 14.41 -1.33
N GLU A 120 -35.23 14.52 -2.46
CA GLU A 120 -36.06 13.51 -3.11
C GLU A 120 -35.21 12.33 -3.61
N LEU A 121 -34.05 12.62 -4.23
CA LEU A 121 -33.06 11.61 -4.60
C LEU A 121 -32.49 10.91 -3.35
N SER A 122 -32.19 11.67 -2.29
CA SER A 122 -31.71 11.11 -1.02
C SER A 122 -32.77 10.24 -0.33
N LEU A 123 -34.05 10.60 -0.42
CA LEU A 123 -35.19 9.82 0.04
C LEU A 123 -35.31 8.51 -0.76
N ALA A 124 -35.27 8.59 -2.09
CA ALA A 124 -35.37 7.44 -2.98
C ALA A 124 -34.22 6.44 -2.78
N LEU A 125 -32.97 6.92 -2.73
CA LEU A 125 -31.79 6.10 -2.45
C LEU A 125 -31.90 5.40 -1.09
N ARG A 126 -32.25 6.14 -0.03
CA ARG A 126 -32.43 5.57 1.31
C ARG A 126 -33.61 4.58 1.37
N ALA A 127 -34.68 4.79 0.61
CA ALA A 127 -35.81 3.86 0.52
C ALA A 127 -35.42 2.55 -0.18
N VAL A 128 -34.70 2.63 -1.31
CA VAL A 128 -34.19 1.46 -2.05
C VAL A 128 -33.20 0.67 -1.19
N LEU A 129 -32.23 1.34 -0.57
CA LEU A 129 -31.28 0.71 0.34
C LEU A 129 -31.97 0.07 1.54
N PHE A 130 -32.91 0.75 2.21
CA PHE A 130 -33.67 0.19 3.33
C PHE A 130 -34.46 -1.07 2.91
N LYS A 131 -35.08 -1.06 1.72
CA LYS A 131 -35.82 -2.22 1.21
C LYS A 131 -34.89 -3.40 0.93
N LEU A 132 -33.79 -3.19 0.20
CA LEU A 132 -32.88 -4.27 -0.19
C LEU A 132 -32.04 -4.80 0.99
N THR A 133 -31.73 -3.97 1.99
CA THR A 133 -30.88 -4.34 3.13
C THR A 133 -31.71 -4.70 4.36
N VAL A 134 -32.24 -3.72 5.10
CA VAL A 134 -32.86 -3.94 6.42
C VAL A 134 -34.16 -4.75 6.32
N TRP A 135 -34.97 -4.50 5.29
CA TRP A 135 -36.23 -5.23 5.11
C TRP A 135 -36.02 -6.70 4.71
N ASP A 136 -35.16 -6.96 3.72
CA ASP A 136 -34.96 -8.31 3.17
C ASP A 136 -33.87 -9.14 3.89
N HIS A 137 -32.79 -8.53 4.38
CA HIS A 137 -31.58 -9.24 4.88
C HIS A 137 -31.26 -9.09 6.38
N ASP A 138 -32.08 -8.33 7.13
CA ASP A 138 -31.89 -8.04 8.57
C ASP A 138 -30.61 -7.27 8.93
N ALA A 139 -29.95 -6.61 7.97
CA ALA A 139 -28.77 -5.78 8.17
C ALA A 139 -28.85 -4.51 7.30
N THR A 140 -28.16 -3.43 7.66
CA THR A 140 -27.78 -2.39 6.70
C THR A 140 -26.54 -2.83 5.91
N TYR A 141 -26.07 -2.04 4.93
CA TYR A 141 -24.94 -2.45 4.08
C TYR A 141 -23.62 -2.49 4.85
N GLY A 142 -23.30 -1.42 5.57
CA GLY A 142 -22.14 -1.37 6.47
C GLY A 142 -22.22 -2.44 7.56
N ALA A 143 -23.40 -2.70 8.11
CA ALA A 143 -23.59 -3.79 9.07
C ALA A 143 -23.29 -5.17 8.45
N ALA A 144 -23.73 -5.43 7.21
CA ALA A 144 -23.45 -6.67 6.50
C ALA A 144 -21.94 -6.87 6.23
N LEU A 145 -21.23 -5.81 5.79
CA LEU A 145 -19.78 -5.84 5.63
C LEU A 145 -19.03 -6.14 6.94
N GLN A 146 -19.54 -5.65 8.06
CA GLN A 146 -18.99 -5.91 9.41
C GLN A 146 -19.43 -7.27 9.99
N ASN A 147 -20.18 -8.07 9.24
CA ASN A 147 -20.83 -9.32 9.66
C ASN A 147 -21.70 -9.14 10.93
N LEU A 148 -22.57 -8.13 10.91
CA LEU A 148 -23.52 -7.80 11.98
C LEU A 148 -24.97 -7.78 11.44
N LYS A 149 -25.92 -8.22 12.25
CA LYS A 149 -27.36 -8.18 11.93
C LYS A 149 -28.18 -7.54 13.05
N TYR A 150 -29.30 -6.90 12.69
CA TYR A 150 -30.29 -6.43 13.66
C TYR A 150 -31.00 -7.61 14.31
N THR A 151 -31.21 -7.52 15.61
CA THR A 151 -31.94 -8.53 16.40
C THR A 151 -32.82 -7.86 17.45
N ASP A 152 -33.94 -8.49 17.81
CA ASP A 152 -34.85 -7.97 18.83
C ASP A 152 -34.23 -8.12 20.24
N ALA A 153 -33.78 -7.01 20.82
CA ALA A 153 -33.12 -6.99 22.13
C ALA A 153 -34.09 -7.24 23.30
N ARG A 154 -35.37 -7.51 23.03
CA ARG A 154 -36.36 -8.03 24.00
C ARG A 154 -36.30 -9.56 24.15
N ARG A 155 -35.62 -10.27 23.24
CA ARG A 155 -35.50 -11.74 23.24
C ARG A 155 -34.05 -12.14 23.50
N ASP A 156 -33.63 -12.07 24.76
CA ASP A 156 -32.33 -12.57 25.22
C ASP A 156 -32.33 -14.11 25.35
N GLY A 157 -32.45 -14.80 24.21
CA GLY A 157 -32.21 -16.23 24.06
C GLY A 157 -30.83 -16.55 23.48
N SER A 158 -30.46 -17.83 23.48
CA SER A 158 -29.21 -18.31 22.85
C SER A 158 -29.23 -18.33 21.32
N VAL A 159 -30.40 -18.12 20.72
CA VAL A 159 -30.60 -17.99 19.26
C VAL A 159 -30.99 -16.55 18.96
N LEU A 160 -30.35 -15.94 17.97
CA LEU A 160 -30.59 -14.56 17.58
C LEU A 160 -31.96 -14.44 16.90
N ALA A 161 -32.88 -13.68 17.51
CA ALA A 161 -34.21 -13.45 16.97
C ALA A 161 -34.25 -12.24 16.03
N ALA A 162 -34.70 -12.43 14.79
CA ALA A 162 -34.91 -11.36 13.83
C ALA A 162 -35.92 -10.29 14.35
N PRO A 163 -35.74 -9.01 14.01
CA PRO A 163 -36.62 -7.91 14.43
C PRO A 163 -38.02 -8.05 13.82
N THR A 164 -39.04 -7.57 14.53
CA THR A 164 -40.42 -7.67 14.04
C THR A 164 -40.65 -6.76 12.83
N ARG A 165 -41.60 -7.13 11.95
CA ARG A 165 -41.98 -6.28 10.79
C ARG A 165 -42.37 -4.85 11.20
N TRP A 166 -42.92 -4.66 12.41
CA TRP A 166 -43.20 -3.35 12.99
C TRP A 166 -41.93 -2.59 13.41
N GLN A 167 -40.96 -3.26 14.05
CA GLN A 167 -39.65 -2.66 14.33
C GLN A 167 -38.95 -2.22 13.03
N LYS A 168 -38.92 -3.08 12.00
CA LYS A 168 -38.38 -2.74 10.67
C LYS A 168 -39.09 -1.52 10.07
N SER A 169 -40.43 -1.55 10.02
CA SER A 169 -41.24 -0.47 9.44
C SER A 169 -41.03 0.86 10.16
N MET A 170 -41.01 0.87 11.50
CA MET A 170 -40.78 2.09 12.28
C MET A 170 -39.33 2.59 12.15
N TYR A 171 -38.34 1.69 12.05
CA TYR A 171 -36.96 2.06 11.77
C TYR A 171 -36.86 2.77 10.41
N GLY A 172 -37.33 2.12 9.35
CA GLY A 172 -37.31 2.69 7.99
C GLY A 172 -38.08 4.02 7.89
N LEU A 173 -39.25 4.13 8.54
CA LEU A 173 -40.02 5.37 8.58
C LEU A 173 -39.22 6.53 9.18
N VAL A 174 -38.45 6.29 10.24
CA VAL A 174 -37.64 7.32 10.90
C VAL A 174 -36.32 7.59 10.16
N THR A 175 -35.60 6.56 9.67
CA THR A 175 -34.31 6.76 8.99
C THR A 175 -34.43 7.26 7.56
N VAL A 176 -35.50 6.89 6.85
CA VAL A 176 -35.76 7.28 5.46
C VAL A 176 -36.68 8.50 5.43
N GLY A 177 -37.90 8.36 5.97
CA GLY A 177 -38.89 9.43 6.00
C GLY A 177 -38.52 10.56 6.95
N GLY A 178 -38.07 10.25 8.16
CA GLY A 178 -37.70 11.25 9.17
C GLY A 178 -36.54 12.15 8.74
N LYS A 179 -35.47 11.61 8.12
CA LYS A 179 -34.38 12.46 7.57
C LYS A 179 -34.86 13.39 6.44
N TYR A 180 -35.80 12.95 5.59
CA TYR A 180 -36.38 13.79 4.53
C TYR A 180 -37.34 14.86 5.08
N LEU A 181 -38.23 14.48 5.99
CA LEU A 181 -39.19 15.40 6.62
C LEU A 181 -38.49 16.46 7.47
N TRP A 182 -37.37 16.11 8.11
CA TRP A 182 -36.55 17.09 8.82
C TRP A 182 -35.91 18.09 7.87
N ALA A 183 -35.29 17.62 6.76
CA ALA A 183 -34.71 18.51 5.75
C ALA A 183 -35.75 19.51 5.21
N LYS A 184 -36.89 19.03 4.69
CA LYS A 184 -37.96 19.91 4.18
C LYS A 184 -38.60 20.82 5.24
N TRP A 185 -38.52 20.47 6.52
CA TRP A 185 -38.95 21.35 7.62
C TRP A 185 -37.91 22.45 7.91
N GLU A 186 -36.62 22.13 7.83
CA GLU A 186 -35.52 23.08 7.98
C GLU A 186 -35.46 24.04 6.79
N ASP A 187 -35.58 23.53 5.56
CA ASP A 187 -35.73 24.30 4.31
C ASP A 187 -36.89 25.30 4.43
N TRP A 188 -38.11 24.82 4.76
CA TRP A 188 -39.30 25.67 4.92
C TRP A 188 -39.17 26.71 6.04
N LEU A 189 -38.41 26.41 7.09
CA LEU A 189 -38.16 27.34 8.19
C LEU A 189 -37.20 28.46 7.78
N LEU A 190 -36.24 28.16 6.88
CA LEU A 190 -35.29 29.11 6.31
C LEU A 190 -35.94 29.99 5.22
N ASP A 191 -36.72 29.39 4.31
CA ASP A 191 -37.53 30.10 3.28
C ASP A 191 -38.48 31.15 3.90
N GLN A 192 -38.82 30.99 5.18
CA GLN A 192 -39.75 31.84 5.90
C GLN A 192 -39.05 32.88 6.80
N ASP A 193 -37.72 32.86 6.88
CA ASP A 193 -36.86 33.80 7.63
C ASP A 193 -35.98 34.62 6.65
N ASP A 194 -36.67 35.35 5.76
CA ASP A 194 -36.17 36.01 4.53
C ASP A 194 -35.14 37.15 4.77
N GLY A 195 -34.64 37.30 6.00
CA GLY A 195 -33.53 38.18 6.41
C GLY A 195 -33.77 39.70 6.38
N LEU A 196 -34.76 40.17 5.61
CA LEU A 196 -35.09 41.60 5.46
C LEU A 196 -36.19 42.08 6.41
N ASP A 197 -37.14 41.23 6.77
CA ASP A 197 -38.29 41.53 7.62
C ASP A 197 -38.26 40.69 8.91
N ASP A 198 -38.80 41.22 10.02
CA ASP A 198 -38.95 40.49 11.28
C ASP A 198 -39.83 39.23 11.07
N PRO A 199 -39.29 37.99 11.24
CA PRO A 199 -40.04 36.77 10.95
C PRO A 199 -41.24 36.64 11.88
N SER A 200 -42.35 36.10 11.37
CA SER A 200 -43.64 36.13 12.08
C SER A 200 -43.57 35.51 13.49
N PRO A 201 -44.36 36.00 14.47
CA PRO A 201 -44.28 35.52 15.86
C PRO A 201 -44.74 34.06 16.07
N ARG A 202 -45.20 33.38 15.00
CA ARG A 202 -45.39 31.93 14.97
C ARG A 202 -44.12 31.22 14.51
N VAL A 203 -43.49 31.70 13.44
CA VAL A 203 -42.23 31.18 12.89
C VAL A 203 -41.10 31.30 13.91
N GLN A 204 -40.98 32.45 14.60
CA GLN A 204 -40.02 32.59 15.72
C GLN A 204 -40.22 31.54 16.84
N ARG A 205 -41.47 31.11 17.10
CA ARG A 205 -41.74 30.05 18.08
C ARG A 205 -41.39 28.67 17.52
N LEU A 206 -41.70 28.40 16.25
CA LEU A 206 -41.35 27.15 15.58
C LEU A 206 -39.82 26.98 15.46
N SER A 207 -39.09 28.05 15.13
CA SER A 207 -37.61 28.08 15.14
C SER A 207 -37.06 27.79 16.54
N ARG A 208 -37.51 28.51 17.59
CA ARG A 208 -37.10 28.23 18.98
C ARG A 208 -37.45 26.81 19.44
N LEU A 209 -38.59 26.26 19.02
CA LEU A 209 -38.98 24.87 19.30
C LEU A 209 -38.12 23.86 18.54
N THR A 210 -37.78 24.12 17.28
CA THR A 210 -36.89 23.29 16.46
C THR A 210 -35.47 23.27 17.06
N SER A 211 -34.96 24.43 17.48
CA SER A 211 -33.64 24.58 18.13
C SER A 211 -33.58 23.93 19.52
N THR A 212 -34.63 24.04 20.33
CA THR A 212 -34.71 23.33 21.63
C THR A 212 -34.90 21.82 21.45
N LEU A 213 -35.68 21.38 20.45
CA LEU A 213 -35.80 19.96 20.12
C LEU A 213 -34.47 19.38 19.60
N SER A 214 -33.77 20.09 18.73
CA SER A 214 -32.46 19.69 18.19
C SER A 214 -31.40 19.61 19.28
N THR A 215 -31.29 20.61 20.16
CA THR A 215 -30.35 20.59 21.29
C THR A 215 -30.69 19.52 22.33
N VAL A 216 -31.97 19.27 22.63
CA VAL A 216 -32.39 18.15 23.49
C VAL A 216 -32.11 16.80 22.82
N HIS A 217 -32.32 16.66 21.52
CA HIS A 217 -31.98 15.46 20.77
C HIS A 217 -30.47 15.20 20.77
N ALA A 218 -29.65 16.23 20.53
CA ALA A 218 -28.19 16.14 20.58
C ALA A 218 -27.67 15.76 21.98
N ALA A 219 -28.21 16.37 23.04
CA ALA A 219 -27.86 16.02 24.41
C ALA A 219 -28.27 14.57 24.78
N ALA A 220 -29.45 14.14 24.33
CA ALA A 220 -29.91 12.76 24.50
C ALA A 220 -29.06 11.77 23.66
N ALA A 221 -28.63 12.16 22.47
CA ALA A 221 -27.78 11.36 21.59
C ALA A 221 -26.37 11.20 22.19
N LEU A 222 -25.78 12.28 22.70
CA LEU A 222 -24.52 12.25 23.45
C LEU A 222 -24.62 11.33 24.68
N ALA A 223 -25.66 11.49 25.52
CA ALA A 223 -25.88 10.62 26.67
C ALA A 223 -26.12 9.15 26.26
N SER A 224 -26.81 8.93 25.13
CA SER A 224 -26.98 7.60 24.55
C SER A 224 -25.64 7.00 24.12
N PHE A 225 -24.81 7.76 23.42
CA PHE A 225 -23.51 7.36 22.91
C PHE A 225 -22.50 7.09 24.04
N LEU A 226 -22.48 7.89 25.11
CA LEU A 226 -21.67 7.61 26.31
C LEU A 226 -22.07 6.27 26.96
N VAL A 227 -23.37 6.00 27.10
CA VAL A 227 -23.87 4.69 27.58
C VAL A 227 -23.56 3.55 26.60
N PHE A 228 -23.46 3.84 25.30
CA PHE A 228 -23.01 2.88 24.28
C PHE A 228 -21.50 2.58 24.40
N LEU A 229 -20.64 3.59 24.59
CA LEU A 229 -19.20 3.39 24.79
C LEU A 229 -18.91 2.50 26.01
N LEU A 230 -19.75 2.55 27.05
CA LEU A 230 -19.65 1.69 28.24
C LEU A 230 -20.17 0.25 27.99
N HIS A 231 -21.31 0.08 27.31
CA HIS A 231 -21.96 -1.24 27.13
C HIS A 231 -21.75 -1.90 25.76
N GLY A 232 -21.97 -1.17 24.67
CA GLY A 232 -21.93 -1.67 23.29
C GLY A 232 -23.23 -2.31 22.78
N ARG A 233 -24.41 -2.04 23.38
CA ARG A 233 -25.68 -2.72 23.02
C ARG A 233 -26.63 -1.94 22.07
N TYR A 234 -26.60 -0.61 22.08
CA TYR A 234 -27.45 0.25 21.24
C TYR A 234 -26.65 1.46 20.75
N ARG A 235 -26.31 1.53 19.46
CA ARG A 235 -25.52 2.64 18.87
C ARG A 235 -26.31 3.97 18.90
N THR A 236 -27.52 4.00 18.34
CA THR A 236 -28.34 5.23 18.29
C THR A 236 -29.42 5.30 19.37
N LEU A 237 -30.01 6.48 19.54
CA LEU A 237 -31.28 6.66 20.27
C LEU A 237 -32.41 5.83 19.67
N LEU A 238 -32.47 5.75 18.34
CA LEU A 238 -33.51 5.07 17.57
C LEU A 238 -33.50 3.56 17.89
N ASP A 239 -32.32 2.93 17.84
CA ASP A 239 -32.10 1.53 18.23
C ASP A 239 -32.54 1.26 19.68
N ARG A 240 -32.25 2.19 20.59
CA ARG A 240 -32.63 2.11 22.01
C ARG A 240 -34.14 2.20 22.23
N VAL A 241 -34.83 3.07 21.49
CA VAL A 241 -36.29 3.24 21.54
C VAL A 241 -36.99 2.00 20.95
N LEU A 242 -36.57 1.54 19.78
CA LEU A 242 -37.14 0.34 19.14
C LEU A 242 -36.68 -0.98 19.78
N ARG A 243 -35.67 -0.93 20.65
CA ARG A 243 -34.98 -2.09 21.27
C ARG A 243 -34.46 -3.08 20.23
N MET A 244 -33.88 -2.56 19.15
CA MET A 244 -33.09 -3.37 18.22
C MET A 244 -31.61 -3.27 18.61
N ARG A 245 -30.88 -4.39 18.57
CA ARG A 245 -29.42 -4.38 18.75
C ARG A 245 -28.75 -4.94 17.51
N LEU A 246 -27.57 -4.41 17.17
CA LEU A 246 -26.70 -4.97 16.14
C LEU A 246 -25.82 -6.04 16.81
N ALA A 247 -25.82 -7.27 16.27
CA ALA A 247 -25.09 -8.39 16.85
C ALA A 247 -24.49 -9.28 15.74
N PRO A 248 -23.30 -9.88 15.95
CA PRO A 248 -22.75 -10.84 15.01
C PRO A 248 -23.62 -12.12 14.97
N PRO A 249 -23.95 -12.67 13.79
CA PRO A 249 -24.80 -13.86 13.67
C PRO A 249 -24.09 -15.14 14.15
N THR A 250 -22.75 -15.15 14.15
CA THR A 250 -21.91 -16.24 14.63
C THR A 250 -20.86 -15.71 15.61
N SER A 251 -20.67 -16.37 16.75
CA SER A 251 -19.79 -15.89 17.83
C SER A 251 -18.29 -16.20 17.64
N GLN A 252 -17.85 -16.56 16.43
CA GLN A 252 -16.50 -17.09 16.17
C GLN A 252 -15.65 -16.27 15.19
N VAL A 253 -16.21 -15.25 14.53
CA VAL A 253 -15.39 -14.33 13.72
C VAL A 253 -14.74 -13.31 14.65
N SER A 254 -13.58 -13.65 15.19
CA SER A 254 -12.59 -12.64 15.53
C SER A 254 -12.20 -11.95 14.22
N ARG A 255 -12.60 -10.68 14.02
CA ARG A 255 -12.17 -9.88 12.87
C ARG A 255 -10.64 -9.77 12.93
N GLU A 256 -9.98 -10.60 12.14
CA GLU A 256 -8.56 -10.45 11.86
C GLU A 256 -8.35 -9.05 11.29
N VAL A 257 -7.45 -8.28 11.91
CA VAL A 257 -7.09 -6.98 11.37
C VAL A 257 -6.32 -7.26 10.08
N SER A 258 -6.87 -6.85 8.95
CA SER A 258 -6.32 -7.11 7.62
C SER A 258 -5.05 -6.29 7.41
N PHE A 259 -3.94 -6.74 7.99
CA PHE A 259 -2.62 -6.10 7.92
C PHE A 259 -2.07 -6.01 6.50
N GLU A 260 -2.71 -6.64 5.51
CA GLU A 260 -2.29 -6.62 4.10
C GLU A 260 -1.95 -5.22 3.59
N TYR A 261 -2.77 -4.20 3.85
CA TYR A 261 -2.48 -2.83 3.37
C TYR A 261 -1.26 -2.22 4.05
N LEU A 262 -1.12 -2.40 5.37
CA LEU A 262 0.04 -1.96 6.15
C LEU A 262 1.32 -2.70 5.69
N ASN A 263 1.23 -4.00 5.48
CA ASN A 263 2.32 -4.84 5.00
C ASN A 263 2.74 -4.45 3.57
N ARG A 264 1.78 -4.18 2.67
CA ARG A 264 2.04 -3.64 1.33
C ARG A 264 2.76 -2.28 1.42
N GLN A 265 2.33 -1.37 2.29
CA GLN A 265 3.01 -0.08 2.49
C GLN A 265 4.43 -0.23 3.06
N LEU A 266 4.61 -1.08 4.08
CA LEU A 266 5.91 -1.34 4.72
C LEU A 266 6.89 -1.97 3.71
N VAL A 267 6.44 -2.96 2.93
CA VAL A 267 7.24 -3.57 1.85
C VAL A 267 7.59 -2.55 0.77
N TRP A 268 6.67 -1.68 0.34
CA TRP A 268 6.99 -0.65 -0.65
C TRP A 268 7.96 0.42 -0.12
N HIS A 269 7.86 0.81 1.15
CA HIS A 269 8.84 1.71 1.78
C HIS A 269 10.22 1.07 1.86
N ALA A 270 10.32 -0.14 2.41
CA ALA A 270 11.59 -0.87 2.51
C ALA A 270 12.20 -1.16 1.12
N PHE A 271 11.37 -1.45 0.11
CA PHE A 271 11.83 -1.66 -1.27
C PHE A 271 12.36 -0.37 -1.92
N THR A 272 11.70 0.77 -1.71
CA THR A 272 12.17 2.06 -2.26
C THR A 272 13.41 2.57 -1.54
N GLU A 273 13.51 2.39 -0.22
CA GLU A 273 14.72 2.65 0.56
C GLU A 273 15.90 1.76 0.09
N PHE A 274 15.68 0.46 -0.04
CA PHE A 274 16.67 -0.47 -0.62
C PHE A 274 17.09 -0.06 -2.04
N LEU A 275 16.13 0.34 -2.89
CA LEU A 275 16.42 0.78 -4.26
C LEU A 275 17.25 2.07 -4.27
N LEU A 276 17.06 2.99 -3.32
CA LEU A 276 17.91 4.20 -3.19
C LEU A 276 19.35 3.87 -2.80
N PHE A 277 19.61 2.78 -2.08
CA PHE A 277 20.98 2.30 -1.82
C PHE A 277 21.57 1.52 -3.01
N VAL A 278 20.75 0.79 -3.77
CA VAL A 278 21.20 -0.03 -4.91
C VAL A 278 21.42 0.80 -6.18
N LEU A 279 20.58 1.80 -6.46
CA LEU A 279 20.64 2.60 -7.70
C LEU A 279 21.99 3.32 -7.92
N PRO A 280 22.67 3.89 -6.90
CA PRO A 280 24.02 4.42 -7.04
C PRO A 280 25.09 3.36 -7.35
N LEU A 281 24.93 2.13 -6.82
CA LEU A 281 25.86 1.02 -7.04
C LEU A 281 25.66 0.37 -8.42
N VAL A 282 24.42 0.33 -8.91
CA VAL A 282 24.07 -0.15 -10.26
C VAL A 282 24.31 0.98 -11.27
N GLY A 283 25.60 1.28 -11.51
CA GLY A 283 26.04 2.35 -12.39
C GLY A 283 25.27 2.37 -13.73
N ILE A 284 24.43 3.39 -13.90
CA ILE A 284 23.38 3.49 -14.93
C ILE A 284 23.95 3.27 -16.34
N ASN A 285 25.16 3.77 -16.60
CA ASN A 285 25.87 3.62 -17.87
C ASN A 285 26.25 2.17 -18.22
N ARG A 286 26.39 1.27 -17.23
CA ARG A 286 26.65 -0.16 -17.45
C ARG A 286 25.34 -0.91 -17.72
N TRP A 287 24.28 -0.62 -16.97
CA TRP A 287 22.96 -1.22 -17.20
C TRP A 287 22.33 -0.79 -18.53
N ARG A 288 22.43 0.49 -18.92
CA ARG A 288 21.99 0.99 -20.24
C ARG A 288 22.74 0.32 -21.40
N ARG A 289 24.05 0.06 -21.25
CA ARG A 289 24.83 -0.71 -22.23
C ARG A 289 24.42 -2.19 -22.29
N TRP A 290 24.17 -2.83 -21.14
CA TRP A 290 23.69 -4.22 -21.11
C TRP A 290 22.28 -4.37 -21.74
N LEU A 291 21.33 -3.50 -21.39
CA LEU A 291 19.99 -3.46 -21.97
C LEU A 291 20.00 -3.19 -23.48
N THR A 292 20.82 -2.25 -23.97
CA THR A 292 20.91 -1.99 -25.42
C THR A 292 21.66 -3.07 -26.21
N ARG A 293 22.56 -3.85 -25.57
CA ARG A 293 23.17 -5.04 -26.17
C ARG A 293 22.21 -6.23 -26.20
N THR A 294 21.47 -6.49 -25.12
CA THR A 294 20.46 -7.56 -25.07
C THR A 294 19.29 -7.27 -26.01
N TRP A 295 18.78 -6.03 -26.06
CA TRP A 295 17.75 -5.60 -27.01
C TRP A 295 18.21 -5.69 -28.47
N ARG A 296 19.48 -5.40 -28.77
CA ARG A 296 20.03 -5.65 -30.12
C ARG A 296 20.08 -7.13 -30.45
N LYS A 297 20.51 -7.99 -29.51
CA LYS A 297 20.53 -9.45 -29.70
C LYS A 297 19.14 -10.05 -29.88
N THR A 298 18.13 -9.64 -29.10
CA THR A 298 16.75 -10.11 -29.28
C THR A 298 16.15 -9.59 -30.58
N LYS A 299 16.40 -8.32 -30.95
CA LYS A 299 15.99 -7.79 -32.27
C LYS A 299 16.66 -8.55 -33.42
N GLN A 300 17.94 -8.93 -33.30
CA GLN A 300 18.62 -9.77 -34.29
C GLN A 300 18.07 -11.19 -34.33
N MET A 301 17.75 -11.82 -33.19
CA MET A 301 17.12 -13.15 -33.18
C MET A 301 15.71 -13.15 -33.78
N VAL A 302 14.93 -12.07 -33.59
CA VAL A 302 13.63 -11.88 -34.27
C VAL A 302 13.82 -11.57 -35.76
N SER A 303 14.86 -10.83 -36.14
CA SER A 303 15.17 -10.51 -37.55
C SER A 303 15.79 -11.69 -38.32
N ALA A 304 16.45 -12.64 -37.64
CA ALA A 304 17.11 -13.80 -38.25
C ALA A 304 16.12 -14.83 -38.83
N GLY A 305 14.81 -14.65 -38.63
CA GLY A 305 13.77 -15.37 -39.36
C GLY A 305 13.55 -14.89 -40.80
N GLY A 306 14.24 -13.84 -41.25
CA GLY A 306 14.01 -13.22 -42.57
C GLY A 306 15.28 -12.96 -43.37
N GLY A 307 15.63 -13.89 -44.26
CA GLY A 307 16.52 -13.66 -45.40
C GLY A 307 18.02 -13.56 -45.08
N GLY A 308 18.78 -14.57 -45.53
CA GLY A 308 20.21 -14.41 -45.80
C GLY A 308 20.43 -14.15 -47.29
N ASP A 309 21.45 -13.36 -47.62
CA ASP A 309 22.05 -13.29 -48.96
C ASP A 309 23.54 -12.94 -48.80
N GLU A 310 24.39 -13.36 -49.75
CA GLU A 310 25.85 -13.26 -49.64
C GLU A 310 26.48 -12.34 -50.69
N GLY A 311 27.38 -11.46 -50.23
CA GLY A 311 28.49 -10.93 -51.02
C GLY A 311 28.24 -9.69 -51.88
N GLY A 312 28.98 -8.61 -51.59
CA GLY A 312 29.16 -7.50 -52.55
C GLY A 312 29.34 -6.13 -51.91
N SER A 313 30.60 -5.70 -51.76
CA SER A 313 31.06 -4.35 -51.34
C SER A 313 30.71 -3.90 -49.90
N ASP A 314 31.69 -3.28 -49.24
CA ASP A 314 31.53 -2.68 -47.91
C ASP A 314 30.75 -1.37 -47.95
N GLU A 315 29.43 -1.47 -48.03
CA GLU A 315 28.55 -0.38 -47.62
C GLU A 315 28.77 -0.08 -46.13
N LYS A 316 29.60 0.93 -45.86
CA LYS A 316 29.78 1.54 -44.54
C LYS A 316 28.39 1.95 -44.00
N LYS A 317 27.84 1.18 -43.07
CA LYS A 317 26.44 1.30 -42.57
C LYS A 317 26.31 2.07 -41.25
N GLY A 318 27.35 2.82 -40.85
CA GLY A 318 27.32 3.67 -39.67
C GLY A 318 26.57 4.99 -39.88
N GLU A 319 26.11 5.59 -38.79
CA GLU A 319 25.35 6.85 -38.74
C GLU A 319 26.08 8.02 -39.46
N TYR A 320 27.41 7.97 -39.51
CA TYR A 320 28.28 8.99 -40.09
C TYR A 320 29.09 8.48 -41.30
N ALA A 321 28.59 7.46 -41.99
CA ALA A 321 29.22 6.90 -43.19
C ALA A 321 29.38 7.88 -44.36
N PHE A 322 28.48 8.85 -44.48
CA PHE A 322 28.46 9.85 -45.56
C PHE A 322 29.62 10.86 -45.52
N LEU A 323 30.37 10.92 -44.43
CA LEU A 323 31.47 11.87 -44.25
C LEU A 323 32.73 11.44 -45.03
N PRO A 324 33.36 12.32 -45.83
CA PRO A 324 34.67 12.07 -46.44
C PRO A 324 35.72 11.64 -45.41
N GLU A 325 36.67 10.81 -45.82
CA GLU A 325 37.63 10.18 -44.90
C GLU A 325 38.61 11.18 -44.25
N ARG A 326 38.83 12.34 -44.90
CA ARG A 326 39.56 13.48 -44.34
C ARG A 326 38.91 14.11 -43.10
N THR A 327 37.62 13.85 -42.83
CA THR A 327 36.85 14.49 -41.76
C THR A 327 36.60 13.51 -40.62
N CYS A 328 36.94 13.87 -39.38
CA CYS A 328 36.80 13.01 -38.22
C CYS A 328 35.34 12.97 -37.77
N ALA A 329 34.68 11.83 -37.91
CA ALA A 329 33.27 11.68 -37.55
C ALA A 329 33.01 11.85 -36.03
N ILE A 330 34.03 11.69 -35.16
CA ILE A 330 33.92 12.01 -33.73
C ILE A 330 33.91 13.53 -33.52
N CYS A 331 34.85 14.27 -34.13
CA CYS A 331 34.86 15.75 -34.05
C CYS A 331 33.59 16.35 -34.63
N TYR A 332 33.10 15.78 -35.74
CA TYR A 332 31.83 16.17 -36.36
C TYR A 332 30.62 15.90 -35.44
N GLN A 333 30.56 14.71 -34.83
CA GLN A 333 29.52 14.37 -33.85
C GLN A 333 29.56 15.32 -32.64
N ASP A 334 30.73 15.56 -32.05
CA ASP A 334 30.84 16.34 -30.82
C ASP A 334 30.54 17.83 -31.04
N GLN A 335 30.98 18.41 -32.17
CA GLN A 335 30.56 19.75 -32.59
C GLN A 335 29.04 19.83 -32.78
N ASN A 336 28.44 18.88 -33.51
CA ASN A 336 26.99 18.86 -33.76
C ASN A 336 26.15 18.41 -32.54
N SER A 337 26.79 17.97 -31.45
CA SER A 337 26.12 17.61 -30.18
C SER A 337 26.24 18.72 -29.12
N ALA A 338 27.20 19.63 -29.27
CA ALA A 338 27.39 20.78 -28.38
C ALA A 338 26.45 21.96 -28.72
N VAL A 339 25.97 22.03 -29.97
CA VAL A 339 25.03 23.06 -30.45
C VAL A 339 23.59 22.63 -30.13
N SER A 340 22.87 23.45 -29.36
CA SER A 340 21.50 23.14 -28.95
C SER A 340 20.52 23.20 -30.13
N GLU A 341 19.39 22.48 -30.02
CA GLU A 341 18.37 22.39 -31.08
C GLU A 341 17.86 23.76 -31.58
N ASN A 342 17.87 24.78 -30.71
CA ASN A 342 17.49 26.15 -31.04
C ASN A 342 18.55 26.90 -31.88
N ASP A 343 19.85 26.62 -31.67
CA ASP A 343 20.93 27.27 -32.43
C ASP A 343 21.05 26.74 -33.86
N ILE A 344 20.62 25.50 -34.12
CA ILE A 344 20.67 24.90 -35.47
C ILE A 344 19.87 25.74 -36.48
N LEU A 345 18.70 26.27 -36.05
CA LEU A 345 17.86 27.17 -36.85
C LEU A 345 18.52 28.55 -37.08
N ALA A 346 19.26 29.06 -36.11
CA ALA A 346 20.03 30.31 -36.26
C ALA A 346 21.25 30.11 -37.19
N ALA A 347 21.95 28.98 -37.06
CA ALA A 347 23.11 28.63 -37.86
C ALA A 347 22.77 28.44 -39.35
N THR A 348 21.55 28.00 -39.70
CA THR A 348 21.09 28.00 -41.11
C THR A 348 21.00 29.39 -41.75
N ALA A 349 20.96 30.47 -40.96
CA ALA A 349 21.01 31.85 -41.47
C ALA A 349 22.41 32.47 -41.45
N SER A 350 23.42 31.79 -40.87
CA SER A 350 24.80 32.28 -40.75
C SER A 350 25.78 31.16 -41.03
N SER A 351 26.32 31.13 -42.26
CA SER A 351 27.12 30.05 -42.84
C SER A 351 28.54 29.92 -42.27
N SER A 352 28.67 29.88 -40.94
CA SER A 352 29.93 29.85 -40.19
C SER A 352 29.87 29.07 -38.87
N ALA A 353 28.69 28.59 -38.41
CA ALA A 353 28.53 27.95 -37.09
C ALA A 353 28.01 26.50 -37.12
N ALA A 354 27.29 26.07 -38.16
CA ALA A 354 26.95 24.65 -38.34
C ALA A 354 28.17 23.88 -38.90
N GLY A 355 28.36 22.61 -38.49
CA GLY A 355 29.49 21.80 -38.91
C GLY A 355 29.53 21.52 -40.42
N VAL A 356 30.28 22.32 -41.18
CA VAL A 356 30.47 22.11 -42.62
C VAL A 356 31.47 20.98 -42.86
N VAL A 357 31.12 20.05 -43.75
CA VAL A 357 31.96 18.93 -44.13
C VAL A 357 33.23 19.41 -44.83
N GLY A 358 34.39 19.29 -44.17
CA GLY A 358 35.65 19.88 -44.63
C GLY A 358 35.98 21.25 -44.02
N SER A 359 35.37 21.60 -42.88
CA SER A 359 35.91 22.67 -42.01
C SER A 359 37.13 22.16 -41.25
N ALA A 360 38.19 22.97 -41.18
CA ALA A 360 39.45 22.66 -40.50
C ALA A 360 39.33 22.33 -38.99
N GLN A 361 38.19 22.63 -38.35
CA GLN A 361 37.88 22.22 -36.97
C GLN A 361 37.37 20.78 -36.85
N THR A 362 37.05 20.14 -37.98
CA THR A 362 36.49 18.77 -38.05
C THR A 362 37.37 17.80 -38.85
N ASP A 363 38.37 18.30 -39.57
CA ASP A 363 39.29 17.47 -40.34
C ASP A 363 40.27 16.69 -39.44
N VAL A 364 40.75 15.54 -39.94
CA VAL A 364 41.52 14.57 -39.15
C VAL A 364 42.90 15.13 -38.81
N THR A 365 43.13 15.34 -37.52
CA THR A 365 44.43 15.72 -36.95
C THR A 365 45.09 14.49 -36.31
N ASN A 366 46.31 14.16 -36.77
CA ASN A 366 47.04 12.94 -36.42
C ASN A 366 46.22 11.65 -36.72
N PRO A 367 46.20 11.16 -37.98
CA PRO A 367 45.31 10.09 -38.42
C PRO A 367 45.68 8.72 -37.81
N TYR A 368 44.70 8.11 -37.16
CA TYR A 368 44.76 6.73 -36.67
C TYR A 368 43.60 5.93 -37.26
N GLU A 369 43.85 4.67 -37.58
CA GLU A 369 42.85 3.74 -38.11
C GLU A 369 42.38 2.76 -37.03
N THR A 370 41.12 2.38 -37.13
CA THR A 370 40.43 1.48 -36.19
C THR A 370 40.61 0.02 -36.54
N MET A 371 40.95 -0.83 -35.58
CA MET A 371 40.99 -2.28 -35.77
C MET A 371 39.66 -2.93 -35.32
N PRO A 372 39.00 -3.76 -36.16
CA PRO A 372 39.45 -4.24 -37.47
C PRO A 372 39.03 -3.37 -38.68
N CYS A 373 38.09 -2.44 -38.53
CA CYS A 373 37.34 -1.84 -39.64
C CYS A 373 38.03 -0.77 -40.51
N GLY A 374 39.33 -0.49 -40.31
CA GLY A 374 40.15 0.39 -41.16
C GLY A 374 39.73 1.87 -41.24
N CYS A 375 38.69 2.29 -40.52
CA CYS A 375 38.15 3.64 -40.57
C CYS A 375 39.04 4.64 -39.83
N VAL A 376 39.29 5.81 -40.45
CA VAL A 376 40.26 6.81 -39.96
C VAL A 376 39.59 7.88 -39.10
N TYR A 377 40.27 8.26 -38.01
CA TYR A 377 39.89 9.28 -37.02
C TYR A 377 41.11 10.03 -36.49
N CYS A 378 40.91 11.13 -35.76
CA CYS A 378 41.99 11.78 -34.99
C CYS A 378 42.44 10.87 -33.83
N PHE A 379 43.76 10.76 -33.61
CA PHE A 379 44.37 10.00 -32.50
C PHE A 379 43.66 10.22 -31.16
N VAL A 380 43.59 11.48 -30.70
CA VAL A 380 43.05 11.83 -29.38
C VAL A 380 41.56 11.43 -29.26
N CYS A 381 40.79 11.68 -30.32
CA CYS A 381 39.36 11.34 -30.35
C CYS A 381 39.13 9.82 -30.31
N LEU A 382 39.96 9.04 -30.99
CA LEU A 382 39.82 7.59 -31.04
C LEU A 382 40.32 6.94 -29.74
N ALA A 383 41.50 7.32 -29.26
CA ALA A 383 42.07 6.81 -28.01
C ALA A 383 41.13 7.06 -26.82
N THR A 384 40.67 8.31 -26.64
CA THR A 384 39.76 8.65 -25.51
C THR A 384 38.40 7.95 -25.60
N ARG A 385 37.91 7.57 -26.78
CA ARG A 385 36.69 6.76 -26.95
C ARG A 385 36.92 5.29 -26.60
N ILE A 386 38.09 4.73 -26.96
CA ILE A 386 38.48 3.35 -26.61
C ILE A 386 38.73 3.22 -25.10
N GLU A 387 39.53 4.12 -24.51
CA GLU A 387 39.86 4.13 -23.08
C GLU A 387 38.60 4.23 -22.20
N ARG A 388 37.67 5.13 -22.57
CA ARG A 388 36.38 5.33 -21.86
C ARG A 388 35.45 4.11 -21.90
N GLU A 389 35.72 3.13 -22.76
CA GLU A 389 34.94 1.88 -22.86
C GLU A 389 35.65 0.65 -22.29
N GLU A 390 36.77 0.81 -21.55
CA GLU A 390 37.33 -0.18 -20.61
C GLU A 390 37.43 -1.63 -21.16
N GLY A 391 37.90 -1.78 -22.41
CA GLY A 391 38.12 -3.08 -23.08
C GLY A 391 36.87 -3.75 -23.69
N ASP A 392 35.70 -3.16 -23.47
CA ASP A 392 34.40 -3.64 -23.96
C ASP A 392 34.24 -3.36 -25.48
N GLY A 393 34.83 -2.25 -25.96
CA GLY A 393 34.99 -1.87 -27.36
C GLY A 393 33.97 -0.83 -27.85
N TRP A 394 34.46 0.22 -28.52
CA TRP A 394 33.68 1.36 -29.02
C TRP A 394 33.07 1.08 -30.40
N PRO A 395 31.77 1.33 -30.63
CA PRO A 395 31.15 1.17 -31.95
C PRO A 395 31.58 2.29 -32.91
N CYS A 396 32.22 1.89 -34.02
CA CYS A 396 32.70 2.79 -35.07
C CYS A 396 31.54 3.57 -35.72
N LEU A 397 31.54 4.89 -35.60
CA LEU A 397 30.53 5.78 -36.19
C LEU A 397 30.40 5.68 -37.73
N ARG A 398 31.42 5.14 -38.42
CA ARG A 398 31.46 5.03 -39.89
C ARG A 398 30.88 3.72 -40.41
N CYS A 399 31.17 2.57 -39.80
CA CYS A 399 30.68 1.25 -40.27
C CYS A 399 29.75 0.52 -39.29
N GLY A 400 29.73 0.89 -38.01
CA GLY A 400 28.98 0.23 -36.93
C GLY A 400 29.71 -0.92 -36.22
N GLU A 401 30.91 -1.30 -36.66
CA GLU A 401 31.71 -2.38 -36.07
C GLU A 401 32.37 -1.99 -34.74
N VAL A 402 32.64 -2.96 -33.87
CA VAL A 402 33.18 -2.75 -32.51
C VAL A 402 34.71 -2.69 -32.54
N VAL A 403 35.25 -1.50 -32.31
CA VAL A 403 36.68 -1.20 -32.26
C VAL A 403 37.22 -1.43 -30.85
N LYS A 404 38.30 -2.19 -30.73
CA LYS A 404 39.01 -2.40 -29.45
C LYS A 404 40.40 -1.79 -29.40
N GLU A 405 41.02 -1.65 -30.57
CA GLU A 405 42.41 -1.21 -30.72
C GLU A 405 42.49 -0.24 -31.91
N CYS A 406 43.51 0.62 -31.92
CA CYS A 406 43.80 1.53 -33.00
C CYS A 406 45.29 1.57 -33.30
N LYS A 407 45.67 1.73 -34.57
CA LYS A 407 47.06 1.88 -35.00
C LYS A 407 47.26 3.20 -35.76
N PRO A 408 48.48 3.75 -35.83
CA PRO A 408 48.78 4.89 -36.70
C PRO A 408 48.41 4.55 -38.13
N TRP A 409 47.76 5.47 -38.85
CA TRP A 409 47.40 5.25 -40.25
C TRP A 409 48.63 5.42 -41.15
N ALA A 410 49.01 4.34 -41.85
CA ALA A 410 50.23 4.31 -42.67
C ALA A 410 50.12 5.05 -44.02
N GLY A 411 48.91 5.40 -44.46
CA GLY A 411 48.65 5.95 -45.79
C GLY A 411 49.00 4.98 -46.92
N ASP A 412 49.25 5.50 -48.13
CA ASP A 412 49.60 4.70 -49.32
C ASP A 412 51.07 4.20 -49.31
N VAL A 413 51.71 4.12 -48.15
CA VAL A 413 53.08 3.59 -47.99
C VAL A 413 53.01 2.09 -47.75
N LEU A 414 53.26 1.30 -48.81
CA LEU A 414 53.36 -0.16 -48.74
C LEU A 414 54.60 -0.60 -47.96
N GLU A 415 54.49 -0.70 -46.63
CA GLU A 415 55.50 -1.37 -45.82
C GLU A 415 55.60 -2.87 -46.19
N PRO A 416 56.80 -3.40 -46.48
CA PRO A 416 56.97 -4.83 -46.70
C PRO A 416 56.72 -5.59 -45.39
N PRO A 417 56.05 -6.76 -45.42
CA PRO A 417 55.56 -7.42 -44.21
C PRO A 417 56.69 -7.78 -43.24
N ALA A 418 56.59 -7.24 -42.02
CA ALA A 418 57.57 -7.43 -40.96
C ALA A 418 57.68 -8.93 -40.58
N LYS A 419 58.89 -9.48 -40.70
CA LYS A 419 59.17 -10.85 -40.28
C LYS A 419 59.17 -10.94 -38.76
N SER A 420 58.36 -11.84 -38.21
CA SER A 420 58.29 -12.08 -36.76
C SER A 420 59.65 -12.58 -36.22
N PRO A 421 60.05 -12.16 -35.01
CA PRO A 421 61.32 -12.57 -34.42
C PRO A 421 61.24 -14.04 -33.97
N THR A 422 62.06 -14.89 -34.59
CA THR A 422 62.20 -16.29 -34.15
C THR A 422 63.04 -16.35 -32.87
N THR A 423 62.42 -16.78 -31.78
CA THR A 423 63.07 -16.92 -30.47
C THR A 423 64.25 -17.89 -30.55
N LYS A 424 65.46 -17.42 -30.18
CA LYS A 424 66.62 -18.28 -29.94
C LYS A 424 67.10 -18.12 -28.51
N THR A 425 66.73 -19.09 -27.68
CA THR A 425 67.17 -19.21 -26.29
C THR A 425 68.65 -19.59 -26.25
N VAL A 426 69.44 -18.86 -25.48
CA VAL A 426 70.74 -19.33 -24.97
C VAL A 426 70.83 -18.90 -23.50
N VAL A 427 71.15 -19.85 -22.62
CA VAL A 427 71.35 -19.64 -21.19
C VAL A 427 72.81 -19.87 -20.86
N PHE A 428 73.40 -18.99 -20.07
CA PHE A 428 74.57 -19.29 -19.23
C PHE A 428 74.34 -18.66 -17.85
N ALA A 429 74.96 -19.23 -16.82
CA ALA A 429 74.63 -19.00 -15.42
C ALA A 429 75.87 -18.63 -14.59
N ASP A 430 75.61 -18.02 -13.43
CA ASP A 430 76.52 -17.78 -12.30
C ASP A 430 77.73 -16.84 -12.61
N ASP A 431 78.27 -16.05 -11.66
CA ASP A 431 78.46 -16.35 -10.23
C ASP A 431 78.38 -15.10 -9.29
N VAL A 432 78.69 -15.33 -8.01
CA VAL A 432 78.44 -14.55 -6.78
C VAL A 432 79.20 -13.20 -6.62
N LYS A 433 78.48 -12.21 -6.04
CA LYS A 433 78.76 -11.22 -4.93
C LYS A 433 80.20 -11.12 -4.32
N PRO A 434 80.56 -10.13 -3.45
CA PRO A 434 79.82 -8.94 -2.97
C PRO A 434 80.64 -7.61 -2.79
N ALA A 435 79.93 -6.51 -2.44
CA ALA A 435 80.38 -5.32 -1.66
C ALA A 435 81.50 -4.42 -2.27
N SER A 436 81.73 -3.17 -1.84
CA SER A 436 81.20 -2.37 -0.72
C SER A 436 81.14 -0.85 -1.07
N ASP A 437 80.21 -0.13 -0.43
CA ASP A 437 80.27 1.23 0.15
C ASP A 437 81.14 2.33 -0.56
N ASP A 438 80.64 3.53 -0.90
CA ASP A 438 79.26 4.07 -0.81
C ASP A 438 78.94 5.04 -2.02
N ASP A 439 78.49 6.30 -2.01
CA ASP A 439 78.28 7.35 -0.99
C ASP A 439 77.25 8.43 -1.49
N ASP A 440 76.89 9.40 -0.64
CA ASP A 440 75.87 10.47 -0.72
C ASP A 440 76.07 11.51 -1.89
N ALA A 441 75.05 12.17 -2.47
CA ALA A 441 73.62 12.34 -2.14
C ALA A 441 72.73 12.22 -3.43
N GLY A 442 71.40 12.36 -3.47
CA GLY A 442 70.34 12.96 -2.60
C GLY A 442 69.26 13.58 -3.54
N VAL A 443 68.26 14.42 -3.21
CA VAL A 443 67.53 14.96 -2.04
C VAL A 443 66.21 15.51 -2.67
N ASP A 444 64.95 15.38 -2.25
CA ASP A 444 64.14 14.81 -1.13
C ASP A 444 62.75 14.41 -1.76
N SER A 445 61.61 14.00 -1.17
CA SER A 445 61.05 13.62 0.15
C SER A 445 59.69 12.90 -0.14
N SER A 446 58.86 12.34 0.75
CA SER A 446 58.88 12.02 2.19
C SER A 446 57.78 10.96 2.47
N ARG A 447 57.78 10.25 3.61
CA ARG A 447 56.68 9.34 4.00
C ARG A 447 56.70 8.97 5.49
N VAL A 448 55.52 8.82 6.13
CA VAL A 448 55.42 8.43 7.56
C VAL A 448 54.42 7.28 7.79
N LEU A 449 55.02 6.16 8.25
CA LEU A 449 54.60 5.10 9.18
C LEU A 449 53.19 5.08 9.82
N VAL A 450 52.64 3.86 9.95
CA VAL A 450 52.15 3.27 11.23
C VAL A 450 52.50 1.76 11.25
N GLU A 451 52.77 1.19 12.41
CA GLU A 451 53.20 -0.21 12.61
C GLU A 451 52.06 -1.21 12.93
N ARG A 452 52.44 -2.45 13.30
CA ARG A 452 51.59 -3.59 13.67
C ARG A 452 52.00 -4.08 15.06
N PHE A 453 51.05 -4.37 15.95
CA PHE A 453 51.31 -4.94 17.28
C PHE A 453 50.43 -6.16 17.59
N ASP A 454 50.81 -6.92 18.61
CA ASP A 454 50.31 -8.26 18.93
C ASP A 454 49.71 -8.36 20.37
N ARG A 455 49.38 -9.58 20.78
CA ARG A 455 48.38 -9.99 21.79
C ARG A 455 48.92 -10.15 23.23
N GLY A 456 48.14 -9.77 24.26
CA GLY A 456 48.32 -10.29 25.63
C GLY A 456 47.56 -9.58 26.78
N SER A 457 46.95 -10.39 27.67
CA SER A 457 46.69 -10.20 29.13
C SER A 457 45.96 -8.94 29.67
N ILE A 458 45.22 -8.87 30.80
CA ILE A 458 44.46 -9.73 31.75
C ILE A 458 43.95 -8.75 32.87
N GLU A 459 43.14 -9.20 33.84
CA GLU A 459 42.46 -8.45 34.95
C GLU A 459 41.09 -7.85 34.54
N GLU A 460 39.92 -8.15 35.12
CA GLU A 460 39.42 -8.69 36.42
C GLU A 460 38.73 -7.62 37.29
N LEU A 461 37.40 -7.73 37.43
CA LEU A 461 36.59 -7.31 38.61
C LEU A 461 35.09 -7.62 38.37
N GLY A 462 34.38 -8.07 39.41
CA GLY A 462 32.91 -8.24 39.50
C GLY A 462 32.46 -7.98 40.95
N PRO A 463 31.37 -8.59 41.49
CA PRO A 463 30.27 -9.34 40.87
C PRO A 463 28.87 -8.89 41.45
N LEU A 464 27.90 -9.83 41.57
CA LEU A 464 26.60 -9.81 42.31
C LEU A 464 25.31 -9.54 41.49
N PRO A 465 24.19 -10.22 41.81
CA PRO A 465 24.07 -11.64 42.21
C PRO A 465 22.93 -12.40 41.50
N GLU A 466 22.90 -13.73 41.67
CA GLU A 466 21.76 -14.60 41.36
C GLU A 466 20.67 -14.52 42.44
N GLU A 467 19.44 -14.95 42.12
CA GLU A 467 18.82 -16.07 42.86
C GLU A 467 17.72 -16.78 42.03
N LEU A 468 17.82 -18.11 41.99
CA LEU A 468 16.84 -19.09 41.48
C LEU A 468 16.30 -19.87 42.71
N PRO A 469 15.08 -20.49 42.69
CA PRO A 469 14.71 -21.59 41.79
C PRO A 469 13.31 -21.44 41.14
N ASP A 470 13.02 -21.97 39.95
CA ASP A 470 13.28 -23.29 39.34
C ASP A 470 12.42 -24.44 39.89
N GLN A 471 11.52 -24.95 39.05
CA GLN A 471 11.06 -26.33 39.14
C GLN A 471 10.55 -26.82 37.78
N SER A 472 11.20 -27.84 37.23
CA SER A 472 10.94 -28.41 35.92
C SER A 472 9.61 -29.18 35.83
N THR A 473 8.98 -29.15 34.66
CA THR A 473 8.73 -30.36 33.85
C THR A 473 8.27 -29.97 32.45
N GLY A 474 8.71 -30.69 31.43
CA GLY A 474 8.32 -30.45 30.04
C GLY A 474 7.66 -31.67 29.40
N SER A 475 6.90 -31.43 28.34
CA SER A 475 6.74 -32.39 27.25
C SER A 475 6.48 -31.61 25.97
N SER A 476 7.33 -31.79 24.97
CA SER A 476 7.02 -31.37 23.61
C SER A 476 5.92 -32.26 23.02
N GLY A 477 5.02 -31.65 22.25
CA GLY A 477 4.03 -32.33 21.42
C GLY A 477 3.87 -31.51 20.16
N SER A 478 4.37 -32.03 19.04
CA SER A 478 4.37 -31.36 17.74
C SER A 478 3.47 -32.14 16.80
N ASP A 479 2.24 -31.68 16.63
CA ASP A 479 1.32 -32.16 15.61
C ASP A 479 0.96 -31.01 14.66
N SER A 480 1.22 -31.21 13.37
CA SER A 480 0.73 -30.39 12.28
C SER A 480 -0.50 -31.07 11.69
N GLU A 481 -1.67 -30.42 11.75
CA GLU A 481 -2.89 -30.90 11.09
C GLU A 481 -3.04 -30.19 9.74
N ASP A 482 -3.11 -30.96 8.65
CA ASP A 482 -3.29 -30.47 7.27
C ASP A 482 -4.73 -29.97 7.00
N TYR A 483 -4.90 -29.21 5.92
CA TYR A 483 -6.21 -28.76 5.44
C TYR A 483 -6.81 -29.77 4.45
N GLU A 484 -7.98 -30.31 4.78
CA GLU A 484 -8.87 -30.95 3.79
C GLU A 484 -10.15 -30.14 3.59
N THR A 485 -10.66 -30.13 2.36
CA THR A 485 -11.77 -29.28 1.91
C THR A 485 -13.03 -30.12 1.77
N GLU A 486 -14.06 -29.89 2.58
CA GLU A 486 -15.35 -30.59 2.43
C GLU A 486 -16.14 -30.01 1.24
N GLU A 487 -16.35 -30.82 0.20
CA GLU A 487 -17.29 -30.53 -0.89
C GLU A 487 -18.71 -30.95 -0.49
N CYS A 488 -19.70 -30.08 -0.76
CA CYS A 488 -21.10 -30.33 -0.43
C CYS A 488 -21.86 -30.98 -1.60
N GLU A 489 -21.95 -32.31 -1.64
CA GLU A 489 -22.93 -32.98 -2.50
C GLU A 489 -24.34 -32.98 -1.87
N LEU A 490 -25.35 -32.80 -2.72
CA LEU A 490 -26.77 -32.78 -2.35
C LEU A 490 -27.47 -34.06 -2.81
N GLY A 491 -27.97 -34.83 -1.85
CA GLY A 491 -28.99 -35.86 -2.04
C GLY A 491 -29.96 -35.84 -0.85
N GLY A 492 -31.25 -36.16 -1.01
CA GLY A 492 -31.90 -36.76 -2.18
C GLY A 492 -32.77 -37.91 -1.69
N ASP A 493 -34.09 -37.75 -1.82
CA ASP A 493 -35.17 -38.56 -1.25
C ASP A 493 -34.97 -40.09 -1.24
N ILE A 494 -35.52 -40.78 -0.23
CA ILE A 494 -36.46 -41.93 -0.37
C ILE A 494 -36.96 -42.44 1.00
N ASP A 495 -38.17 -43.02 0.96
CA ASP A 495 -39.06 -43.43 2.06
C ASP A 495 -38.50 -44.44 3.09
N LEU A 496 -38.92 -44.26 4.37
CA LEU A 496 -39.74 -45.24 5.11
C LEU A 496 -40.37 -44.66 6.40
#